data_AF-A0A4Y7TN38-F1
#
_entry.id   AF-A0A4Y7TN38-F1
#
_cell.length_a   1.000
_cell.length_b   1.000
_cell.length_c   1.000
_cell.angle_alpha   90.00
_cell.angle_beta   90.00
_cell.angle_gamma   90.00
#
_symmetry.space_group_name_H-M   'P 1'
#
loop_
_entity.id
_entity.type
_entity.pdbx_description
1 polymer ?
#
loop_
_entity_poly.entity_id
_entity_poly.type
_entity_poly.pdbx_seq_one_letter_code
_entity_poly.pdbx_strand_id
1 'polypeptide(L)'
;MGLTAESARKLVEAINANAIVNAIASIAYCAVDYLEVLPREVQHMWYSQFSVPKALFFALRYYTFVHMGLSSRYHGDKRYTGQGCVSVFYGDGCKLCLLSIYLPAISYARAEILLLFLSVLFTALTVIEFWLLAKFLETVEFAELPTELGIGCIPIKADNLWLSIIFKLILLSLAIVTLIMIYVAYRRSSNSSGMRGLLKVFYRDGIFYFLTLSTLAITNIIFDHVAPANGLQFMLVQVQVYFNSALTSRMLIHLRECAQKDVQLSSFGSKHRKEHPTALAELEWRAKDGATTYPRTPMLFISVKSESLVSS
;
A
#
# COMPACT_ATOMS: atom_id res chain seq x y z
N MET A 1 23.72 -34.14 -23.59
CA MET A 1 24.65 -34.25 -22.44
C MET A 1 23.81 -34.61 -21.23
N GLY A 2 23.83 -35.87 -20.79
CA GLY A 2 23.01 -36.31 -19.66
C GLY A 2 23.53 -35.73 -18.35
N LEU A 3 22.67 -35.13 -17.53
CA LEU A 3 23.00 -34.78 -16.16
C LEU A 3 23.41 -36.05 -15.41
N THR A 4 24.61 -36.08 -14.85
CA THR A 4 25.01 -37.14 -13.93
C THR A 4 24.11 -37.11 -12.69
N ALA A 5 23.81 -38.29 -12.12
CA ALA A 5 22.96 -38.40 -10.93
C ALA A 5 23.46 -37.53 -9.75
N GLU A 6 24.78 -37.31 -9.67
CA GLU A 6 25.40 -36.43 -8.69
C GLU A 6 25.08 -34.94 -8.94
N SER A 7 25.15 -34.48 -10.19
CA SER A 7 24.80 -33.10 -10.56
C SER A 7 23.32 -32.80 -10.34
N ALA A 8 22.45 -33.78 -10.60
CA ALA A 8 21.02 -33.65 -10.33
C ALA A 8 20.73 -33.50 -8.82
N ARG A 9 21.40 -34.29 -7.97
CA ARG A 9 21.27 -34.18 -6.50
C ARG A 9 21.73 -32.82 -5.97
N LYS A 10 22.89 -32.33 -6.44
CA LYS A 10 23.40 -30.99 -6.05
C LYS A 10 22.45 -29.87 -6.46
N LEU A 11 21.85 -29.95 -7.65
CA LEU A 11 20.86 -28.98 -8.11
C LEU A 11 19.60 -28.98 -7.23
N VAL A 12 19.08 -30.16 -6.89
CA VAL A 12 17.92 -30.30 -6.01
C VAL A 12 18.18 -29.73 -4.62
N GLU A 13 19.35 -30.01 -4.05
CA GLU A 13 19.75 -29.48 -2.75
C GLU A 13 19.82 -27.95 -2.77
N ALA A 14 20.41 -27.37 -3.82
CA ALA A 14 20.46 -25.93 -4.02
C ALA A 14 19.07 -25.30 -4.14
N ILE A 15 18.15 -25.93 -4.88
CA ILE A 15 16.77 -25.45 -5.04
C ILE A 15 16.03 -25.48 -3.69
N ASN A 16 16.14 -26.58 -2.94
CA ASN A 16 15.51 -26.72 -1.63
C ASN A 16 16.07 -25.72 -0.62
N ALA A 17 17.40 -25.56 -0.56
CA ALA A 17 18.04 -24.57 0.30
C ALA A 17 17.56 -23.16 -0.04
N ASN A 18 17.49 -22.83 -1.33
CA ASN A 18 17.01 -21.53 -1.78
C ASN A 18 15.54 -21.29 -1.41
N ALA A 19 14.67 -22.29 -1.61
CA ALA A 19 13.25 -22.20 -1.24
C ALA A 19 13.08 -21.94 0.27
N ILE A 20 13.83 -22.66 1.11
CA ILE A 20 13.82 -22.48 2.57
C ILE A 20 14.32 -21.10 2.96
N VAL A 21 15.46 -20.66 2.40
CA VAL A 21 16.03 -19.35 2.69
C VAL A 21 15.06 -18.23 2.29
N ASN A 22 14.45 -18.31 1.11
CA ASN A 22 13.47 -17.33 0.65
C ASN A 22 12.22 -17.30 1.54
N ALA A 23 11.71 -18.46 1.94
CA ALA A 23 10.55 -18.55 2.83
C ALA A 23 10.87 -17.91 4.19
N ILE A 24 11.99 -18.29 4.83
CA ILE A 24 12.40 -17.75 6.12
C ILE A 24 12.68 -16.25 6.03
N ALA A 25 13.42 -15.80 5.02
CA ALA A 25 13.74 -14.39 4.82
C ALA A 25 12.47 -13.56 4.60
N SER A 26 11.52 -14.07 3.81
CA SER A 26 10.24 -13.40 3.57
C SER A 26 9.41 -13.31 4.84
N ILE A 27 9.30 -14.39 5.61
CA ILE A 27 8.58 -14.41 6.89
C ILE A 27 9.22 -13.43 7.89
N ALA A 28 10.55 -13.47 8.01
CA ALA A 28 11.28 -12.56 8.87
C ALA A 28 11.07 -11.10 8.46
N TYR A 29 11.16 -10.79 7.16
CA TYR A 29 10.90 -9.45 6.64
C TYR A 29 9.47 -8.99 6.96
N CYS A 30 8.45 -9.80 6.67
CA CYS A 30 7.07 -9.47 6.97
C CYS A 30 6.82 -9.28 8.48
N ALA A 31 7.46 -10.09 9.33
CA ALA A 31 7.37 -9.94 10.78
C ALA A 31 8.03 -8.64 11.26
N VAL A 32 9.24 -8.32 10.80
CA VAL A 32 9.93 -7.08 11.14
C VAL A 32 9.15 -5.86 10.66
N ASP A 33 8.66 -5.88 9.42
CA ASP A 33 7.80 -4.83 8.88
C ASP A 33 6.55 -4.63 9.74
N TYR A 34 5.92 -5.72 10.13
CA TYR A 34 4.73 -5.68 10.97
C TYR A 34 5.00 -5.03 12.31
N LEU A 35 6.02 -5.50 13.02
CA LEU A 35 6.38 -4.99 14.34
C LEU A 35 6.78 -3.51 14.29
N GLU A 36 7.47 -3.07 13.25
CA GLU A 36 7.86 -1.67 13.08
C GLU A 36 6.67 -0.75 12.78
N VAL A 37 5.68 -1.25 12.03
CA VAL A 37 4.54 -0.45 11.58
C VAL A 37 3.37 -0.49 12.57
N LEU A 38 3.25 -1.55 13.37
CA LEU A 38 2.13 -1.79 14.29
C LEU A 38 1.84 -0.62 15.25
N PRO A 39 2.82 0.03 15.90
CA PRO A 39 2.52 1.15 16.80
C PRO A 39 1.83 2.31 16.08
N ARG A 40 2.32 2.66 14.88
CA ARG A 40 1.74 3.70 14.02
C ARG A 40 0.39 3.27 13.46
N GLU A 41 0.23 1.99 13.13
CA GLU A 41 -1.05 1.42 12.69
C GLU A 41 -2.12 1.57 13.77
N VAL A 42 -1.81 1.20 15.02
CA VAL A 42 -2.74 1.32 16.15
C VAL A 42 -3.11 2.79 16.37
N GLN A 43 -2.13 3.69 16.35
CA GLN A 43 -2.37 5.12 16.57
C GLN A 43 -3.22 5.77 15.46
N HIS A 44 -2.93 5.49 14.19
CA HIS A 44 -3.52 6.22 13.05
C HIS A 44 -4.66 5.50 12.35
N MET A 45 -4.77 4.18 12.50
CA MET A 45 -5.80 3.37 11.82
C MET A 45 -6.87 2.86 12.77
N TRP A 46 -6.54 2.34 13.95
CA TRP A 46 -7.50 1.58 14.76
C TRP A 46 -8.62 2.47 15.32
N TYR A 47 -8.27 3.60 15.92
CA TYR A 47 -9.23 4.52 16.54
C TYR A 47 -9.93 5.48 15.56
N SER A 48 -9.55 5.50 14.28
CA SER A 48 -10.19 6.37 13.28
C SER A 48 -11.59 5.87 12.90
N GLN A 49 -12.47 6.76 12.43
CA GLN A 49 -13.74 6.37 11.83
C GLN A 49 -13.53 5.37 10.68
N PHE A 50 -14.51 4.48 10.48
CA PHE A 50 -14.46 3.48 9.44
C PHE A 50 -14.57 4.14 8.06
N SER A 51 -13.62 3.83 7.17
CA SER A 51 -13.58 4.36 5.81
C SER A 51 -13.17 3.26 4.83
N VAL A 52 -13.55 3.38 3.56
CA VAL A 52 -13.16 2.40 2.52
C VAL A 52 -11.64 2.20 2.46
N PRO A 53 -10.80 3.26 2.50
CA PRO A 53 -9.34 3.08 2.55
C PRO A 53 -8.84 2.35 3.81
N LYS A 54 -9.55 2.45 4.94
CA LYS A 54 -9.22 1.70 6.17
C LYS A 54 -9.52 0.21 6.00
N ALA A 55 -10.68 -0.13 5.43
CA ALA A 55 -11.03 -1.51 5.13
C ALA A 55 -10.05 -2.12 4.12
N LEU A 56 -9.72 -1.38 3.05
CA LEU A 56 -8.74 -1.77 2.04
C LEU A 56 -7.36 -2.05 2.64
N PHE A 57 -6.90 -1.15 3.51
CA PHE A 57 -5.64 -1.32 4.20
C PHE A 57 -5.59 -2.61 5.02
N PHE A 58 -6.59 -2.86 5.86
CA PHE A 58 -6.60 -4.06 6.69
C PHE A 58 -6.77 -5.34 5.86
N ALA A 59 -7.62 -5.30 4.84
CA ALA A 59 -7.82 -6.42 3.94
C ALA A 59 -6.50 -6.80 3.25
N LEU A 60 -5.81 -5.85 2.62
CA LEU A 60 -4.53 -6.12 1.96
C LEU A 60 -3.45 -6.55 2.94
N ARG A 61 -3.31 -5.85 4.07
CA ARG A 61 -2.24 -6.10 5.04
C ARG A 61 -2.36 -7.45 5.72
N TYR A 62 -3.56 -7.79 6.23
CA TYR A 62 -3.77 -9.07 6.90
C TYR A 62 -3.89 -10.23 5.91
N TYR A 63 -4.39 -9.99 4.71
CA TYR A 63 -4.38 -11.01 3.66
C TYR A 63 -2.96 -11.41 3.27
N THR A 64 -1.99 -10.50 3.25
CA THR A 64 -0.58 -10.88 2.97
C THR A 64 -0.05 -11.94 3.93
N PHE A 65 -0.44 -11.91 5.22
CA PHE A 65 -0.08 -12.98 6.16
C PHE A 65 -0.78 -14.30 5.88
N VAL A 66 -2.07 -14.24 5.52
CA VAL A 66 -2.83 -15.42 5.12
C VAL A 66 -2.24 -16.04 3.86
N HIS A 67 -1.96 -15.22 2.85
CA HIS A 67 -1.30 -15.62 1.61
C HIS A 67 0.07 -16.23 1.89
N MET A 68 0.89 -15.60 2.74
CA MET A 68 2.20 -16.13 3.10
C MET A 68 2.11 -17.50 3.78
N GLY A 69 1.19 -17.68 4.73
CA GLY A 69 0.98 -18.96 5.41
C GLY A 69 0.47 -20.06 4.46
N LEU A 70 -0.52 -19.71 3.62
CA LEU A 70 -1.04 -20.62 2.60
C LEU A 70 0.02 -20.99 1.58
N SER A 71 0.70 -20.00 1.00
CA SER A 71 1.75 -20.20 0.00
C SER A 71 2.91 -21.03 0.57
N SER A 72 3.33 -20.78 1.81
CA SER A 72 4.35 -21.61 2.50
C SER A 72 3.88 -23.04 2.71
N ARG A 73 2.63 -23.24 3.11
CA ARG A 73 2.06 -24.58 3.34
C ARG A 73 1.92 -25.36 2.03
N TYR A 74 1.50 -24.68 0.97
CA TYR A 74 1.20 -25.26 -0.32
C TYR A 74 2.47 -25.58 -1.13
N HIS A 75 3.39 -24.62 -1.24
CA HIS A 75 4.67 -24.82 -1.92
C HIS A 75 5.64 -25.69 -1.12
N GLY A 76 5.49 -25.73 0.21
CA GLY A 76 6.26 -26.59 1.09
C GLY A 76 5.74 -28.03 1.23
N ASP A 77 4.53 -28.34 0.74
CA ASP A 77 4.01 -29.71 0.82
C ASP A 77 4.61 -30.59 -0.28
N LYS A 78 5.44 -31.55 0.14
CA LYS A 78 6.10 -32.51 -0.74
C LYS A 78 5.16 -33.59 -1.27
N ARG A 79 3.90 -33.62 -0.83
CA ARG A 79 2.89 -34.59 -1.28
C ARG A 79 2.25 -34.21 -2.62
N TYR A 80 2.30 -32.94 -3.01
CA TYR A 80 1.75 -32.50 -4.29
C TYR A 80 2.78 -32.74 -5.40
N THR A 81 2.39 -33.48 -6.43
CA THR A 81 3.17 -33.71 -7.65
C THR A 81 2.30 -33.50 -8.89
N GLY A 82 2.92 -33.17 -10.03
CA GLY A 82 2.24 -33.01 -11.32
C GLY A 82 1.04 -32.05 -11.26
N GLN A 83 -0.14 -32.56 -11.57
CA GLN A 83 -1.39 -31.78 -11.66
C GLN A 83 -1.81 -31.15 -10.32
N GLY A 84 -1.45 -31.75 -9.18
CA GLY A 84 -1.72 -31.15 -7.87
C GLY A 84 -0.98 -29.82 -7.66
N CYS A 85 0.23 -29.71 -8.21
CA CYS A 85 1.02 -28.47 -8.18
C CYS A 85 0.36 -27.36 -9.00
N VAL A 86 -0.21 -27.72 -10.16
CA VAL A 86 -0.96 -26.79 -11.00
C VAL A 86 -2.14 -26.21 -10.23
N SER A 87 -2.98 -27.06 -9.63
CA SER A 87 -4.17 -26.58 -8.89
C SER A 87 -3.81 -25.67 -7.71
N VAL A 88 -2.71 -25.96 -7.03
CA VAL A 88 -2.17 -25.12 -5.96
C VAL A 88 -1.76 -23.74 -6.49
N PHE A 89 -0.99 -23.71 -7.58
CA PHE A 89 -0.48 -22.47 -8.16
C PHE A 89 -1.60 -21.58 -8.72
N TYR A 90 -2.57 -22.20 -9.41
CA TYR A 90 -3.80 -21.52 -9.85
C TYR A 90 -4.62 -20.99 -8.67
N GLY A 91 -4.73 -21.77 -7.60
CA GLY A 91 -5.45 -21.39 -6.38
C GLY A 91 -4.82 -20.19 -5.66
N ASP A 92 -3.48 -20.10 -5.62
CA ASP A 92 -2.75 -18.99 -5.01
C ASP A 92 -2.98 -17.70 -5.82
N GLY A 93 -2.83 -17.79 -7.15
CA GLY A 93 -3.13 -16.70 -8.07
C GLY A 93 -4.56 -16.17 -7.92
N CYS A 94 -5.57 -17.03 -8.09
CA CYS A 94 -6.99 -16.63 -8.08
C CYS A 94 -7.42 -15.94 -6.78
N LYS A 95 -6.95 -16.38 -5.60
CA LYS A 95 -7.34 -15.78 -4.33
C LYS A 95 -6.80 -14.35 -4.18
N LEU A 96 -5.56 -14.12 -4.63
CA LEU A 96 -4.96 -12.78 -4.69
C LEU A 96 -5.73 -11.88 -5.68
N CYS A 97 -6.27 -12.47 -6.76
CA CYS A 97 -7.05 -11.74 -7.75
C CYS A 97 -8.36 -11.16 -7.22
N LEU A 98 -9.15 -12.00 -6.56
CA LEU A 98 -10.48 -11.61 -6.08
C LEU A 98 -10.35 -10.43 -5.12
N LEU A 99 -9.40 -10.47 -4.20
CA LEU A 99 -9.19 -9.39 -3.24
C LEU A 99 -8.85 -8.05 -3.93
N SER A 100 -8.02 -8.12 -4.97
CA SER A 100 -7.52 -6.93 -5.67
C SER A 100 -8.59 -6.22 -6.51
N ILE A 101 -9.61 -6.96 -6.99
CA ILE A 101 -10.71 -6.42 -7.80
C ILE A 101 -11.88 -5.93 -6.94
N TYR A 102 -12.25 -6.68 -5.90
CA TYR A 102 -13.42 -6.35 -5.08
C TYR A 102 -13.24 -5.05 -4.28
N LEU A 103 -12.00 -4.75 -3.91
CA LEU A 103 -11.73 -3.61 -3.05
C LEU A 103 -11.84 -2.24 -3.75
N PRO A 104 -11.29 -2.03 -4.97
CA PRO A 104 -11.55 -0.83 -5.78
C PRO A 104 -13.03 -0.68 -6.14
N ALA A 105 -13.73 -1.80 -6.39
CA ALA A 105 -15.15 -1.80 -6.73
C ALA A 105 -16.01 -1.11 -5.66
N ILE A 106 -15.69 -1.33 -4.38
CA ILE A 106 -16.38 -0.70 -3.23
C ILE A 106 -16.03 0.79 -3.11
N SER A 107 -14.85 1.20 -3.59
CA SER A 107 -14.39 2.59 -3.52
C SER A 107 -15.07 3.53 -4.51
N TYR A 108 -15.69 3.01 -5.59
CA TYR A 108 -16.42 3.83 -6.57
C TYR A 108 -17.67 4.51 -5.98
N ALA A 109 -18.24 3.95 -4.91
CA ALA A 109 -19.53 4.39 -4.38
C ALA A 109 -19.52 5.81 -3.76
N ARG A 110 -18.35 6.44 -3.57
CA ARG A 110 -18.24 7.74 -2.88
C ARG A 110 -17.18 8.69 -3.48
N ALA A 111 -16.83 8.55 -4.76
CA ALA A 111 -15.60 9.09 -5.31
C ALA A 111 -15.72 10.43 -6.06
N GLU A 112 -14.80 11.35 -5.76
CA GLU A 112 -14.40 12.47 -6.63
C GLU A 112 -13.88 11.96 -7.99
N ILE A 113 -13.95 12.78 -9.06
CA ILE A 113 -13.56 12.41 -10.44
C ILE A 113 -12.14 11.81 -10.50
N LEU A 114 -11.19 12.38 -9.74
CA LEU A 114 -9.81 11.87 -9.68
C LEU A 114 -9.74 10.46 -9.09
N LEU A 115 -10.51 10.19 -8.03
CA LEU A 115 -10.51 8.90 -7.37
C LEU A 115 -11.20 7.84 -8.23
N LEU A 116 -12.26 8.22 -8.95
CA LEU A 116 -12.89 7.39 -9.99
C LEU A 116 -11.89 7.04 -11.10
N PHE A 117 -11.17 8.04 -11.63
CA PHE A 117 -10.16 7.80 -12.67
C PHE A 117 -9.04 6.84 -12.19
N LEU A 118 -8.48 7.06 -11.00
CA LEU A 118 -7.43 6.19 -10.44
C LEU A 118 -7.92 4.76 -10.20
N SER A 119 -9.15 4.61 -9.69
CA SER A 119 -9.71 3.29 -9.42
C SER A 119 -10.00 2.52 -10.71
N VAL A 120 -10.53 3.18 -11.75
CA VAL A 120 -10.73 2.56 -13.07
C VAL A 120 -9.39 2.12 -13.66
N LEU A 121 -8.40 3.01 -13.64
CA LEU A 121 -7.05 2.72 -14.15
C LEU A 121 -6.45 1.51 -13.42
N PHE A 122 -6.52 1.50 -12.09
CA PHE A 122 -6.00 0.39 -11.29
C PHE A 122 -6.73 -0.92 -11.60
N THR A 123 -8.07 -0.90 -11.62
CA THR A 123 -8.88 -2.09 -11.91
C THR A 123 -8.57 -2.65 -13.31
N ALA A 124 -8.45 -1.79 -14.32
CA ALA A 124 -8.11 -2.21 -15.68
C ALA A 124 -6.73 -2.86 -15.75
N LEU A 125 -5.72 -2.25 -15.11
CA LEU A 125 -4.37 -2.81 -15.06
C LEU A 125 -4.34 -4.16 -14.35
N THR A 126 -5.03 -4.28 -13.22
CA THR A 126 -5.11 -5.55 -12.47
C THR A 126 -5.80 -6.65 -13.29
N VAL A 127 -6.87 -6.33 -14.04
CA VAL A 127 -7.52 -7.29 -14.93
C VAL A 127 -6.58 -7.76 -16.03
N ILE A 128 -5.79 -6.86 -16.63
CA ILE A 128 -4.80 -7.21 -17.65
C ILE A 128 -3.69 -8.10 -17.06
N GLU A 129 -3.17 -7.73 -15.88
CA GLU A 129 -2.17 -8.53 -15.16
C GLU A 129 -2.68 -9.95 -14.89
N PHE A 130 -3.95 -10.12 -14.50
CA PHE A 130 -4.51 -11.44 -14.27
C PHE A 130 -4.74 -12.24 -15.54
N TRP A 131 -5.15 -11.58 -16.62
CA TRP A 131 -5.24 -12.26 -17.91
C TRP A 131 -3.87 -12.77 -18.37
N LEU A 132 -2.83 -11.94 -18.22
CA LEU A 132 -1.45 -12.33 -18.50
C LEU A 132 -0.96 -13.45 -17.58
N LEU A 133 -1.30 -13.39 -16.29
CA LEU A 133 -0.96 -14.44 -15.33
C LEU A 133 -1.64 -15.75 -15.69
N ALA A 134 -2.93 -15.74 -16.05
CA ALA A 134 -3.64 -16.93 -16.49
C ALA A 134 -2.98 -17.54 -17.74
N LYS A 135 -2.59 -16.71 -18.72
CA LYS A 135 -1.84 -17.14 -19.90
C LYS A 135 -0.47 -17.71 -19.54
N PHE A 136 0.25 -17.08 -18.63
CA PHE A 136 1.52 -17.58 -18.12
C PHE A 136 1.33 -18.96 -17.46
N LEU A 137 0.33 -19.13 -16.60
CA LEU A 137 0.06 -20.39 -15.91
C LEU A 137 -0.27 -21.55 -16.87
N GLU A 138 -0.91 -21.28 -18.01
CA GLU A 138 -1.13 -22.28 -19.07
C GLU A 138 0.19 -22.80 -19.68
N THR A 139 1.27 -22.01 -19.61
CA THR A 139 2.58 -22.39 -20.17
C THR A 139 3.50 -23.10 -19.17
N VAL A 140 3.12 -23.14 -17.89
CA VAL A 140 3.96 -23.74 -16.84
C VAL A 140 3.78 -25.26 -16.84
N GLU A 141 4.87 -25.98 -17.11
CA GLU A 141 4.94 -27.43 -16.97
C GLU A 141 5.70 -27.77 -15.67
N PHE A 142 5.04 -28.55 -14.80
CA PHE A 142 5.62 -29.03 -13.56
C PHE A 142 6.26 -30.39 -13.75
N ALA A 143 7.35 -30.60 -13.03
CA ALA A 143 8.04 -31.88 -12.98
C ALA A 143 7.19 -32.97 -12.32
N GLU A 144 7.10 -34.14 -12.94
CA GLU A 144 6.63 -35.35 -12.27
C GLU A 144 7.83 -36.07 -11.63
N LEU A 145 8.09 -35.80 -10.35
CA LEU A 145 9.10 -36.52 -9.57
C LEU A 145 8.45 -37.53 -8.63
N PRO A 146 9.10 -38.67 -8.35
CA PRO A 146 8.67 -39.59 -7.31
C PRO A 146 8.60 -38.86 -5.97
N THR A 147 7.50 -39.05 -5.24
CA THR A 147 7.29 -38.48 -3.89
C THR A 147 8.37 -38.90 -2.89
N GLU A 148 9.00 -40.05 -3.12
CA GLU A 148 10.15 -40.58 -2.36
C GLU A 148 11.38 -39.66 -2.36
N LEU A 149 11.54 -38.80 -3.39
CA LEU A 149 12.62 -37.82 -3.42
C LEU A 149 12.38 -36.65 -2.46
N GLY A 150 11.15 -36.48 -1.94
CA GLY A 150 10.81 -35.40 -1.01
C GLY A 150 11.02 -34.01 -1.62
N ILE A 151 10.81 -33.88 -2.93
CA ILE A 151 10.93 -32.63 -3.68
C ILE A 151 9.52 -32.08 -3.87
N GLY A 152 9.33 -30.80 -3.52
CA GLY A 152 8.05 -30.12 -3.71
C GLY A 152 7.77 -29.78 -5.18
N CYS A 153 6.79 -28.91 -5.41
CA CYS A 153 6.43 -28.46 -6.76
C CYS A 153 7.56 -27.65 -7.41
N ILE A 154 8.18 -28.18 -8.47
CA ILE A 154 9.20 -27.48 -9.27
C ILE A 154 8.68 -27.24 -10.69
N PRO A 155 8.60 -25.98 -11.14
CA PRO A 155 8.36 -25.67 -12.55
C PRO A 155 9.64 -25.96 -13.36
N ILE A 156 9.56 -26.85 -14.36
CA ILE A 156 10.69 -27.17 -15.26
C ILE A 156 10.69 -26.24 -16.46
N LYS A 157 9.51 -25.85 -16.92
CA LYS A 157 9.35 -25.10 -18.15
C LYS A 157 8.25 -24.09 -17.98
N ALA A 158 8.51 -22.88 -18.42
CA ALA A 158 7.53 -21.82 -18.50
C ALA A 158 7.95 -20.86 -19.61
N ASP A 159 6.97 -20.20 -20.23
CA ASP A 159 7.26 -19.14 -21.19
C ASP A 159 7.49 -17.82 -20.44
N ASN A 160 8.77 -17.45 -20.32
CA ASN A 160 9.22 -16.26 -19.61
C ASN A 160 8.75 -14.96 -20.27
N LEU A 161 8.28 -15.01 -21.53
CA LEU A 161 7.76 -13.83 -22.21
C LEU A 161 6.56 -13.25 -21.45
N TRP A 162 5.61 -14.08 -21.05
CA TRP A 162 4.40 -13.62 -20.34
C TRP A 162 4.74 -13.03 -18.97
N LEU A 163 5.62 -13.70 -18.22
CA LEU A 163 6.07 -13.21 -16.91
C LEU A 163 6.81 -11.86 -17.04
N SER A 164 7.69 -11.74 -18.04
CA SER A 164 8.39 -10.49 -18.31
C SER A 164 7.43 -9.36 -18.71
N ILE A 165 6.35 -9.66 -19.44
CA ILE A 165 5.31 -8.66 -19.76
C ILE A 165 4.59 -8.21 -18.49
N ILE A 166 4.29 -9.11 -17.55
CA ILE A 166 3.67 -8.76 -16.26
C ILE A 166 4.55 -7.77 -15.49
N PHE A 167 5.86 -8.04 -15.36
CA PHE A 167 6.76 -7.12 -14.64
C PHE A 167 6.94 -5.78 -15.35
N LYS A 168 6.95 -5.75 -16.69
CA LYS A 168 6.95 -4.50 -17.45
C LYS A 168 5.67 -3.70 -17.21
N LEU A 169 4.52 -4.37 -17.12
CA LEU A 169 3.24 -3.73 -16.83
C LEU A 169 3.21 -3.17 -15.39
N ILE A 170 3.73 -3.91 -14.42
CA ILE A 170 3.92 -3.43 -13.04
C ILE A 170 4.79 -2.17 -13.04
N LEU A 171 5.94 -2.19 -13.72
CA LEU A 171 6.83 -1.04 -13.82
C LEU A 171 6.14 0.18 -14.46
N LEU A 172 5.38 -0.05 -15.53
CA LEU A 172 4.59 0.98 -16.20
C LEU A 172 3.52 1.57 -15.26
N SER A 173 2.80 0.73 -14.51
CA SER A 173 1.77 1.16 -13.56
C SER A 173 2.37 2.04 -12.45
N LEU A 174 3.51 1.62 -11.89
CA LEU A 174 4.25 2.36 -10.87
C LEU A 174 4.70 3.72 -11.41
N ALA A 175 5.19 3.76 -12.65
CA ALA A 175 5.61 4.99 -13.31
C ALA A 175 4.42 5.94 -13.53
N ILE A 176 3.29 5.45 -14.05
CA ILE A 176 2.08 6.26 -14.28
C ILE A 176 1.56 6.87 -12.97
N VAL A 177 1.42 6.05 -11.92
CA VAL A 177 0.96 6.53 -10.61
C VAL A 177 1.92 7.59 -10.06
N THR A 178 3.23 7.36 -10.18
CA THR A 178 4.25 8.33 -9.75
C THR A 178 4.19 9.63 -10.53
N LEU A 179 4.02 9.57 -11.85
CA LEU A 179 3.86 10.76 -12.70
C LEU A 179 2.60 11.55 -12.34
N ILE A 180 1.48 10.87 -12.08
CA ILE A 180 0.25 11.52 -11.61
C ILE A 180 0.49 12.21 -10.26
N MET A 181 1.16 11.53 -9.33
CA MET A 181 1.52 12.12 -8.02
C MET A 181 2.40 13.37 -8.19
N ILE A 182 3.39 13.33 -9.08
CA ILE A 182 4.26 14.48 -9.41
C ILE A 182 3.44 15.62 -10.03
N TYR A 183 2.57 15.31 -10.98
CA TYR A 183 1.74 16.31 -11.65
C TYR A 183 0.78 17.00 -10.68
N VAL A 184 0.09 16.23 -9.84
CA VAL A 184 -0.78 16.76 -8.79
C VAL A 184 0.03 17.61 -7.81
N ALA A 185 1.23 17.17 -7.45
CA ALA A 185 2.11 17.90 -6.56
C ALA A 185 2.53 19.27 -7.12
N TYR A 186 2.95 19.28 -8.38
CA TYR A 186 3.36 20.48 -9.10
C TYR A 186 2.20 21.48 -9.24
N ARG A 187 1.03 21.03 -9.70
CA ARG A 187 -0.15 21.89 -9.88
C ARG A 187 -0.60 22.52 -8.56
N ARG A 188 -0.55 21.76 -7.46
CA ARG A 188 -0.98 22.24 -6.14
C ARG A 188 0.04 23.15 -5.46
N SER A 189 1.34 22.96 -5.74
CA SER A 189 2.41 23.86 -5.28
C SER A 189 2.31 25.26 -5.90
N SER A 190 1.78 25.37 -7.12
CA SER A 190 1.59 26.66 -7.79
C SER A 190 0.43 27.49 -7.20
N ASN A 191 -0.65 26.83 -6.74
CA ASN A 191 -1.90 27.51 -6.40
C ASN A 191 -2.17 27.74 -4.90
N SER A 192 -1.39 27.19 -3.95
CA SER A 192 -1.72 27.41 -2.53
C SER A 192 -0.57 27.22 -1.54
N SER A 193 -0.48 28.14 -0.58
CA SER A 193 0.61 28.20 0.40
C SER A 193 0.57 27.18 1.53
N GLY A 194 -0.62 26.67 1.85
CA GLY A 194 -0.85 25.95 3.12
C GLY A 194 -0.56 24.44 3.10
N MET A 195 -0.58 23.78 1.94
CA MET A 195 -0.47 22.31 1.83
C MET A 195 0.89 21.84 1.28
N ARG A 196 1.95 22.65 1.44
CA ARG A 196 3.28 22.33 0.89
C ARG A 196 4.02 21.25 1.70
N GLY A 197 3.71 21.11 3.00
CA GLY A 197 4.36 20.17 3.91
C GLY A 197 4.04 18.70 3.60
N LEU A 198 2.76 18.32 3.71
CA LEU A 198 2.27 16.97 3.41
C LEU A 198 2.66 16.48 2.02
N LEU A 199 2.53 17.33 0.99
CA LEU A 199 2.86 16.99 -0.39
C LEU A 199 4.35 16.77 -0.61
N LYS A 200 5.21 17.57 0.05
CA LYS A 200 6.67 17.46 -0.06
C LYS A 200 7.19 16.21 0.64
N VAL A 201 6.63 15.87 1.80
CA VAL A 201 6.96 14.64 2.52
C VAL A 201 6.48 13.42 1.73
N PHE A 202 5.27 13.48 1.19
CA PHE A 202 4.74 12.43 0.31
C PHE A 202 5.60 12.23 -0.94
N TYR A 203 6.06 13.32 -1.57
CA TYR A 203 6.95 13.26 -2.72
C TYR A 203 8.30 12.61 -2.37
N ARG A 204 8.94 13.06 -1.28
CA ARG A 204 10.25 12.55 -0.87
C ARG A 204 10.18 11.05 -0.55
N ASP A 205 9.19 10.65 0.22
CA ASP A 205 9.10 9.28 0.71
C ASP A 205 8.49 8.35 -0.37
N GLY A 206 7.55 8.87 -1.16
CA GLY A 206 6.95 8.18 -2.31
C GLY A 206 7.95 7.82 -3.40
N ILE A 207 8.92 8.70 -3.69
CA ILE A 207 10.00 8.41 -4.65
C ILE A 207 10.87 7.25 -4.16
N PHE A 208 11.22 7.21 -2.88
CA PHE A 208 12.04 6.13 -2.34
C PHE A 208 11.34 4.77 -2.50
N TYR A 209 10.03 4.70 -2.23
CA TYR A 209 9.24 3.49 -2.45
C TYR A 209 9.16 3.13 -3.94
N PHE A 210 8.93 4.10 -4.81
CA PHE A 210 8.91 3.90 -6.26
C PHE A 210 10.24 3.33 -6.77
N LEU A 211 11.37 3.91 -6.36
CA LEU A 211 12.70 3.43 -6.74
C LEU A 211 12.91 1.99 -6.28
N THR A 212 12.59 1.70 -5.02
CA THR A 212 12.74 0.35 -4.45
C THR A 212 11.92 -0.68 -5.22
N LEU A 213 10.63 -0.41 -5.49
CA LEU A 213 9.75 -1.32 -6.21
C LEU A 213 10.12 -1.46 -7.68
N SER A 214 10.61 -0.38 -8.30
CA SER A 214 11.07 -0.39 -9.69
C SER A 214 12.37 -1.18 -9.84
N THR A 215 13.32 -1.02 -8.93
CA THR A 215 14.55 -1.82 -8.91
C THR A 215 14.22 -3.30 -8.76
N LEU A 216 13.27 -3.65 -7.89
CA LEU A 216 12.87 -5.04 -7.71
C LEU A 216 12.16 -5.61 -8.96
N ALA A 217 11.31 -4.81 -9.62
CA ALA A 217 10.66 -5.21 -10.87
C ALA A 217 11.66 -5.39 -12.02
N ILE A 218 12.63 -4.48 -12.15
CA ILE A 218 13.73 -4.60 -13.13
C ILE A 218 14.58 -5.83 -12.83
N THR A 219 14.88 -6.10 -11.56
CA THR A 219 15.65 -7.29 -11.17
C THR A 219 14.89 -8.55 -11.54
N ASN A 220 13.58 -8.62 -11.30
CA ASN A 220 12.74 -9.73 -11.75
C ASN A 220 12.81 -9.92 -13.28
N ILE A 221 12.71 -8.85 -14.08
CA ILE A 221 12.86 -8.93 -15.54
C ILE A 221 14.23 -9.49 -15.93
N ILE A 222 15.31 -9.06 -15.27
CA ILE A 222 16.65 -9.57 -15.54
C ILE A 222 16.71 -11.07 -15.23
N PHE A 223 16.17 -11.50 -14.08
CA PHE A 223 16.13 -12.91 -13.71
C PHE A 223 15.30 -13.74 -14.70
N ASP A 224 14.19 -13.22 -15.21
CA ASP A 224 13.37 -13.91 -16.22
C ASP A 224 14.13 -14.19 -17.53
N HIS A 225 15.07 -13.32 -17.92
CA HIS A 225 15.82 -13.45 -19.19
C HIS A 225 17.19 -14.10 -19.03
N VAL A 226 17.83 -13.97 -17.86
CA VAL A 226 19.21 -14.41 -17.62
C VAL A 226 19.28 -15.72 -16.83
N ALA A 227 18.32 -15.98 -15.93
CA ALA A 227 18.37 -17.18 -15.12
C ALA A 227 18.11 -18.45 -15.97
N PRO A 228 18.75 -19.57 -15.65
CA PRO A 228 18.45 -20.84 -16.31
C PRO A 228 17.00 -21.26 -16.00
N ALA A 229 16.37 -21.96 -16.94
CA ALA A 229 14.99 -22.46 -16.89
C ALA A 229 14.77 -23.59 -15.85
N ASN A 230 15.39 -23.47 -14.68
CA ASN A 230 15.35 -24.45 -13.59
C ASN A 230 14.48 -23.95 -12.43
N GLY A 231 13.56 -23.01 -12.69
CA GLY A 231 12.71 -22.36 -11.70
C GLY A 231 13.35 -21.17 -10.95
N LEU A 232 14.65 -20.90 -11.14
CA LEU A 232 15.34 -19.76 -10.51
C LEU A 232 14.78 -18.40 -10.92
N GLN A 233 14.18 -18.31 -12.11
CA GLN A 233 13.47 -17.12 -12.59
C GLN A 233 12.35 -16.65 -11.65
N PHE A 234 11.71 -17.56 -10.90
CA PHE A 234 10.58 -17.21 -10.03
C PHE A 234 11.00 -16.73 -8.63
N MET A 235 12.30 -16.74 -8.34
CA MET A 235 12.82 -16.52 -6.99
C MET A 235 12.42 -15.16 -6.41
N LEU A 236 12.41 -14.12 -7.23
CA LEU A 236 12.16 -12.74 -6.80
C LEU A 236 10.69 -12.33 -6.94
N VAL A 237 9.84 -13.17 -7.55
CA VAL A 237 8.42 -12.88 -7.77
C VAL A 237 7.72 -12.70 -6.42
N GLN A 238 7.94 -13.64 -5.49
CA GLN A 238 7.30 -13.60 -4.19
C GLN A 238 7.82 -12.44 -3.33
N VAL A 239 9.09 -12.09 -3.47
CA VAL A 239 9.70 -10.92 -2.83
C VAL A 239 9.01 -9.64 -3.33
N GLN A 240 8.78 -9.50 -4.64
CA GLN A 240 8.04 -8.37 -5.21
C GLN A 240 6.65 -8.22 -4.59
N VAL A 241 5.90 -9.33 -4.45
CA VAL A 241 4.55 -9.30 -3.86
C VAL A 241 4.58 -8.78 -2.43
N TYR A 242 5.49 -9.28 -1.59
CA TYR A 242 5.60 -8.87 -0.20
C TYR A 242 6.08 -7.43 -0.04
N PHE A 243 7.04 -6.99 -0.84
CA PHE A 243 7.50 -5.61 -0.84
C PHE A 243 6.41 -4.63 -1.31
N ASN A 244 5.67 -4.98 -2.37
CA ASN A 244 4.54 -4.17 -2.84
C ASN A 244 3.51 -3.94 -1.73
N SER A 245 3.16 -4.99 -0.99
CA SER A 245 2.20 -4.89 0.12
C SER A 245 2.73 -4.08 1.31
N ALA A 246 3.96 -4.36 1.74
CA ALA A 246 4.60 -3.69 2.88
C ALA A 246 4.79 -2.18 2.62
N LEU A 247 5.36 -1.83 1.47
CA LEU A 247 5.64 -0.42 1.13
C LEU A 247 4.35 0.38 0.90
N THR A 248 3.33 -0.23 0.30
CA THR A 248 2.01 0.40 0.15
C THR A 248 1.36 0.65 1.51
N SER A 249 1.47 -0.30 2.44
CA SER A 249 0.97 -0.15 3.81
C SER A 249 1.67 1.00 4.55
N ARG A 250 3.01 1.06 4.47
CA ARG A 250 3.82 2.14 5.06
C ARG A 250 3.44 3.50 4.48
N MET A 251 3.33 3.58 3.15
CA MET A 251 2.96 4.81 2.46
C MET A 251 1.59 5.33 2.94
N LEU A 252 0.59 4.46 3.07
CA LEU A 252 -0.75 4.87 3.48
C LEU A 252 -0.79 5.36 4.94
N ILE A 253 -0.07 4.70 5.85
CA ILE A 253 0.04 5.15 7.24
C ILE A 253 0.74 6.50 7.30
N HIS A 254 1.85 6.65 6.59
CA HIS A 254 2.62 7.90 6.58
C HIS A 254 1.80 9.08 6.03
N LEU A 255 1.00 8.81 5.00
CA LEU A 255 0.02 9.76 4.46
C LEU A 255 -1.00 10.21 5.52
N ARG A 256 -1.57 9.27 6.28
CA ARG A 256 -2.53 9.59 7.35
C ARG A 256 -1.90 10.35 8.49
N GLU A 257 -0.71 9.95 8.91
CA GLU A 257 0.06 10.63 9.96
C GLU A 257 0.31 12.10 9.56
N CYS A 258 0.78 12.32 8.33
CA CYS A 258 1.03 13.67 7.84
C CYS A 258 -0.27 14.48 7.67
N ALA A 259 -1.35 13.87 7.20
CA ALA A 259 -2.65 14.55 7.09
C ALA A 259 -3.20 14.99 8.46
N GLN A 260 -3.01 14.18 9.50
CA GLN A 260 -3.40 14.54 10.87
C GLN A 260 -2.55 15.69 11.42
N LYS A 261 -1.23 15.68 11.19
CA LYS A 261 -0.32 16.77 11.61
C LYS A 261 -0.69 18.10 10.94
N ASP A 262 -1.03 18.08 9.65
CA ASP A 262 -1.44 19.29 8.90
C ASP A 262 -2.77 19.87 9.44
N VAL A 263 -3.74 19.02 9.79
CA VAL A 263 -5.00 19.46 10.44
C VAL A 263 -4.72 20.09 11.81
N GLN A 264 -3.83 19.50 12.62
CA GLN A 264 -3.46 20.07 13.91
C GLN A 264 -2.77 21.43 13.77
N LEU A 265 -1.78 21.56 12.88
CA LEU A 265 -1.06 22.81 12.63
C LEU A 265 -1.98 23.91 12.10
N SER A 266 -2.89 23.59 11.19
CA SER A 266 -3.87 24.55 10.68
C SER A 266 -4.87 25.00 11.76
N SER A 267 -5.30 24.10 12.65
CA SER A 267 -6.15 24.44 13.80
C SER A 267 -5.42 25.37 14.78
N PHE A 268 -4.13 25.14 15.04
CA PHE A 268 -3.32 25.94 15.94
C PHE A 268 -3.04 27.33 15.36
N GLY A 269 -2.70 27.42 14.08
CA GLY A 269 -2.54 28.70 13.36
C GLY A 269 -3.84 29.51 13.29
N SER A 270 -4.99 28.85 13.17
CA SER A 270 -6.30 29.52 13.22
C SER A 270 -6.64 30.04 14.62
N LYS A 271 -6.29 29.30 15.68
CA LYS A 271 -6.44 29.73 17.08
C LYS A 271 -5.55 30.93 17.39
N HIS A 272 -4.27 30.87 17.00
CA HIS A 272 -3.32 31.97 17.24
C HIS A 272 -3.63 33.24 16.44
N ARG A 273 -4.22 33.10 15.24
CA ARG A 273 -4.74 34.24 14.45
C ARG A 273 -5.98 34.88 15.09
N LYS A 274 -6.77 34.14 15.88
CA LYS A 274 -7.89 34.68 16.64
C LYS A 274 -7.46 35.30 17.98
N GLU A 275 -6.29 34.93 18.50
CA GLU A 275 -5.78 35.39 19.81
C GLU A 275 -4.77 36.55 19.72
N HIS A 276 -4.37 36.98 18.53
CA HIS A 276 -3.80 38.32 18.38
C HIS A 276 -4.96 39.31 18.25
N PRO A 277 -5.32 40.10 19.29
CA PRO A 277 -6.06 41.32 19.05
C PRO A 277 -5.18 42.11 18.09
N THR A 278 -5.66 42.29 16.87
CA THR A 278 -5.04 43.18 15.91
C THR A 278 -4.84 44.50 16.65
N ALA A 279 -3.61 45.00 16.74
CA ALA A 279 -3.36 46.35 17.28
C ALA A 279 -4.22 47.40 16.55
N LEU A 280 -4.68 47.09 15.34
CA LEU A 280 -5.72 47.79 14.59
C LEU A 280 -7.10 47.86 15.28
N ALA A 281 -7.55 46.82 15.98
CA ALA A 281 -8.81 46.83 16.74
C ALA A 281 -8.69 47.67 18.04
N GLU A 282 -7.50 47.69 18.67
CA GLU A 282 -7.20 48.60 19.78
C GLU A 282 -7.07 50.07 19.32
N LEU A 283 -6.53 50.30 18.12
CA LEU A 283 -6.45 51.63 17.51
C LEU A 283 -7.83 52.13 17.03
N GLU A 284 -8.68 51.26 16.51
CA GLU A 284 -10.09 51.59 16.18
C GLU A 284 -10.91 51.91 17.44
N TRP A 285 -10.62 51.26 18.57
CA TRP A 285 -11.25 51.59 19.86
C TRP A 285 -10.78 52.95 20.38
N ARG A 286 -9.47 53.23 20.38
CA ARG A 286 -8.93 54.55 20.80
C ARG A 286 -9.32 55.71 19.88
N ALA A 287 -9.56 55.47 18.59
CA ALA A 287 -10.06 56.49 17.67
C ALA A 287 -11.53 56.85 17.93
N LYS A 288 -12.32 55.93 18.53
CA LYS A 288 -13.71 56.19 18.92
C LYS A 288 -13.85 56.94 20.24
N ASP A 289 -12.88 56.82 21.15
CA ASP A 289 -12.93 57.47 22.48
C ASP A 289 -12.37 58.90 22.51
N GLY A 290 -11.88 59.42 21.37
CA GLY A 290 -11.36 60.80 21.25
C GLY A 290 -12.39 61.88 20.89
N ALA A 291 -13.67 61.53 20.67
CA ALA A 291 -14.72 62.49 20.30
C ALA A 291 -15.69 62.69 21.47
N THR A 292 -15.42 63.74 22.24
CA THR A 292 -16.15 64.24 23.41
C THR A 292 -17.61 64.68 23.14
N THR A 293 -18.50 64.16 24.01
CA THR A 293 -19.69 64.79 24.68
C THR A 293 -20.98 65.10 23.92
N TYR A 294 -22.12 64.56 24.41
CA TYR A 294 -23.30 65.26 25.01
C TYR A 294 -24.38 64.24 25.49
N PRO A 295 -25.36 64.60 26.35
CA PRO A 295 -25.62 63.90 27.60
C PRO A 295 -26.94 63.10 27.70
N ARG A 296 -26.95 62.20 28.71
CA ARG A 296 -28.05 61.57 29.48
C ARG A 296 -29.50 61.70 29.00
N THR A 297 -30.16 60.55 28.89
CA THR A 297 -31.47 60.26 29.51
C THR A 297 -31.53 58.80 29.98
N PRO A 298 -32.21 58.50 31.11
CA PRO A 298 -32.24 57.16 31.70
C PRO A 298 -33.43 56.36 31.18
N MET A 299 -33.23 55.07 30.87
CA MET A 299 -34.31 54.09 30.95
C MET A 299 -33.94 52.95 31.90
N LEU A 300 -34.58 53.07 33.06
CA LEU A 300 -34.94 52.08 34.05
C LEU A 300 -35.24 50.66 33.51
N PHE A 301 -34.88 49.67 34.34
CA PHE A 301 -35.55 48.37 34.61
C PHE A 301 -35.41 47.26 33.54
N ILE A 302 -35.10 45.98 33.84
CA ILE A 302 -35.14 45.14 35.05
C ILE A 302 -34.04 44.07 34.95
N SER A 303 -33.39 43.75 36.07
CA SER A 303 -32.57 42.54 36.24
C SER A 303 -33.49 41.35 36.54
N VAL A 304 -33.37 40.26 35.77
CA VAL A 304 -33.87 38.94 36.19
C VAL A 304 -32.67 38.04 36.44
N LYS A 305 -32.35 37.89 37.73
CA LYS A 305 -31.57 36.80 38.29
C LYS A 305 -32.58 35.68 38.61
N SER A 306 -32.37 34.46 38.11
CA SER A 306 -32.97 33.28 38.74
C SER A 306 -31.87 32.28 39.07
N GLU A 307 -31.58 32.20 40.36
CA GLU A 307 -30.84 31.12 40.98
C GLU A 307 -31.65 29.80 40.97
N SER A 308 -30.89 28.74 41.11
CA SER A 308 -31.18 27.31 41.28
C SER A 308 -32.18 26.90 42.38
N LEU A 309 -32.52 25.59 42.33
CA LEU A 309 -33.18 24.69 43.32
C LEU A 309 -34.67 24.46 42.99
N VAL A 310 -35.23 23.24 42.99
CA VAL A 310 -35.28 22.24 44.08
C VAL A 310 -35.66 20.84 43.53
N SER A 311 -35.21 19.83 44.25
CA SER A 311 -35.56 18.40 44.24
C SER A 311 -37.05 18.04 44.25
N SER A 312 -37.38 16.90 43.64
CA SER A 312 -38.31 15.90 44.20
C SER A 312 -37.91 14.53 43.65
#